data_AF-A0A7Y7NE79-F1
#
_entry.id   AF-A0A7Y7NE79-F1
#
_cell.length_a   1.000
_cell.length_b   1.000
_cell.length_c   1.000
_cell.angle_alpha   90.00
_cell.angle_beta   90.00
_cell.angle_gamma   90.00
#
_symmetry.space_group_name_H-M   'P 1'
#
loop_
_entity.id
_entity.type
_entity.pdbx_description
1 polymer ?
#
loop_
_entity_poly.entity_id
_entity_poly.type
_entity_poly.pdbx_seq_one_letter_code
_entity_poly.pdbx_strand_id
1 'polypeptide(L)' 'MSLAEDDLYAALKELLEASQTMTSGKLPSATNLERYIRAVEWSKQVIARVERQK' A
#
# COMPACT_ATOMS: atom_id res chain seq x y z
N MET A 1 -0.13 15.45 12.56
CA MET A 1 0.62 14.33 11.96
C MET A 1 1.78 14.93 11.19
N SER A 2 2.94 14.28 11.20
CA SER A 2 4.05 14.66 10.33
C SER A 2 3.77 14.22 8.90
N LEU A 3 4.38 14.89 7.92
CA LEU A 3 4.25 14.54 6.49
C LEU A 3 4.52 13.04 6.22
N ALA A 4 5.44 12.44 6.98
CA ALA A 4 5.77 11.02 6.88
C ALA A 4 4.69 10.08 7.44
N GLU A 5 3.92 10.52 8.44
CA GLU A 5 2.78 9.76 8.98
C GLU A 5 1.61 9.79 8.00
N ASP A 6 1.38 10.92 7.33
CA ASP A 6 0.33 11.07 6.31
C ASP A 6 0.64 10.22 5.06
N ASP A 7 1.89 10.22 4.60
CA ASP A 7 2.34 9.38 3.47
C ASP A 7 2.22 7.87 3.80
N LEU A 8 2.59 7.48 5.02
CA LEU A 8 2.44 6.09 5.49
C LEU A 8 0.96 5.70 5.60
N TYR A 9 0.12 6.58 6.14
CA TYR A 9 -1.32 6.34 6.27
C TYR A 9 -1.99 6.17 4.89
N ALA A 10 -1.62 7.01 3.92
CA ALA A 10 -2.11 6.89 2.55
C ALA A 10 -1.70 5.55 1.90
N ALA A 11 -0.43 5.15 2.05
CA ALA A 11 0.09 3.90 1.50
C ALA A 11 -0.59 2.66 2.12
N LEU A 12 -0.78 2.65 3.44
CA LEU A 12 -1.47 1.56 4.15
C LEU A 12 -2.94 1.45 3.74
N LYS A 13 -3.62 2.60 3.59
CA LYS A 13 -5.02 2.62 3.14
C LYS A 13 -5.17 2.06 1.73
N GLU A 14 -4.29 2.45 0.81
CA GLU A 14 -4.33 1.96 -0.57
C GLU A 14 -4.02 0.45 -0.64
N LEU A 15 -3.08 -0.04 0.18
CA LEU A 15 -2.78 -1.47 0.29
C LEU A 15 -3.99 -2.26 0.79
N LEU A 16 -4.71 -1.73 1.79
CA LEU A 16 -5.89 -2.36 2.36
C LEU A 16 -7.02 -2.48 1.33
N GLU A 17 -7.35 -1.38 0.64
CA GLU A 17 -8.38 -1.36 -0.40
C GLU A 17 -8.06 -2.34 -1.54
N ALA A 18 -6.81 -2.36 -1.98
CA ALA A 18 -6.35 -3.26 -3.03
C ALA A 18 -6.40 -4.73 -2.58
N SER A 19 -6.00 -5.02 -1.34
CA SER A 19 -6.04 -6.39 -0.78
C SER A 19 -7.47 -6.90 -0.64
N GLN A 20 -8.40 -6.07 -0.14
CA GLN A 20 -9.82 -6.40 -0.06
C GLN A 20 -10.41 -6.71 -1.45
N THR A 21 -10.00 -5.94 -2.46
CA THR A 21 -10.41 -6.18 -3.85
C THR A 21 -9.92 -7.53 -4.34
N MET A 22 -8.65 -7.89 -4.08
CA MET A 22 -8.08 -9.18 -4.48
C MET A 22 -8.71 -10.38 -3.77
N THR A 23 -9.14 -10.22 -2.52
CA THR A 23 -9.78 -11.30 -1.75
C THR A 23 -11.29 -11.38 -1.93
N SER A 24 -11.91 -10.47 -2.70
CA SER A 24 -13.37 -10.39 -2.86
C SER A 24 -13.97 -11.47 -3.76
N GLY A 25 -13.14 -12.34 -4.37
CA GLY A 25 -13.58 -13.34 -5.35
C GLY A 25 -13.97 -12.75 -6.72
N LYS A 26 -13.95 -11.42 -6.87
CA LYS A 26 -14.11 -10.74 -8.16
C LYS A 26 -12.77 -10.69 -8.89
N LEU A 27 -12.80 -10.89 -10.21
CA LEU A 27 -11.60 -10.75 -11.02
C LEU A 27 -11.13 -9.27 -10.96
N PRO A 28 -9.92 -8.99 -10.45
CA PRO A 28 -9.42 -7.62 -10.39
C PRO A 28 -9.22 -7.06 -11.80
N SER A 29 -9.57 -5.80 -12.03
CA SER A 29 -9.21 -5.10 -13.27
C SER A 29 -7.69 -4.87 -13.33
N ALA A 30 -7.16 -4.61 -14.53
CA ALA A 30 -5.76 -4.23 -14.71
C ALA A 30 -5.37 -3.02 -13.84
N THR A 31 -6.25 -2.03 -13.73
CA THR A 31 -6.08 -0.87 -12.85
C THR A 31 -5.99 -1.26 -11.37
N ASN A 32 -6.81 -2.22 -10.92
CA ASN A 32 -6.75 -2.70 -9.53
C ASN A 32 -5.43 -3.41 -9.25
N LEU A 33 -4.91 -4.19 -10.22
CA LEU A 33 -3.61 -4.83 -10.13
C LEU A 33 -2.47 -3.81 -10.06
N GLU A 34 -2.48 -2.78 -10.90
CA GLU A 34 -1.46 -1.72 -10.87
C GLU A 34 -1.46 -0.94 -9.55
N ARG A 35 -2.64 -0.65 -8.99
CA ARG A 35 -2.77 0.01 -7.68
C ARG A 35 -2.24 -0.89 -6.57
N TYR A 36 -2.55 -2.19 -6.61
CA TYR A 36 -2.02 -3.17 -5.67
C TYR A 36 -0.49 -3.21 -5.71
N ILE A 37 0.10 -3.32 -6.90
CA ILE A 37 1.56 -3.36 -7.06
C ILE A 37 2.21 -2.09 -6.49
N ARG A 38 1.67 -0.91 -6.81
CA ARG A 38 2.16 0.37 -6.26
C ARG A 38 2.07 0.42 -4.74
N ALA A 39 0.94 0.01 -4.17
CA ALA A 39 0.74 0.01 -2.73
C ALA A 39 1.71 -0.94 -2.02
N VAL A 40 2.00 -2.11 -2.60
CA VAL A 40 3.00 -3.05 -2.10
C VAL A 40 4.40 -2.44 -2.16
N GLU A 41 4.75 -1.76 -3.25
CA GLU A 41 6.06 -1.13 -3.41
C GLU A 41 6.29 0.02 -2.42
N TRP A 42 5.30 0.90 -2.25
CA TRP A 42 5.34 1.94 -1.22
C TRP A 42 5.46 1.35 0.18
N SER A 43 4.69 0.30 0.49
CA SER A 43 4.76 -0.35 1.79
C SER A 43 6.17 -0.90 2.08
N LYS A 44 6.83 -1.51 1.08
CA LYS A 44 8.23 -1.96 1.21
C LYS A 44 9.20 -0.82 1.47
N GLN A 45 9.06 0.30 0.76
CA GLN A 45 9.92 1.47 0.95
C GLN A 45 9.77 2.07 2.36
N VAL A 46 8.53 2.16 2.86
CA VAL A 46 8.29 2.70 4.20
C VAL A 46 8.83 1.75 5.28
N ILE A 47 8.60 0.44 5.17
CA ILE A 47 9.17 -0.54 6.11
C ILE A 47 10.70 -0.42 6.14
N ALA A 48 11.36 -0.40 4.99
CA ALA A 48 12.81 -0.26 4.91
C ALA A 48 13.31 1.05 5.53
N ARG A 49 12.55 2.15 5.39
CA ARG A 49 12.89 3.44 6.00
C ARG A 49 12.78 3.40 7.52
N VAL A 50 11.72 2.79 8.06
CA VAL A 50 11.52 2.63 9.51
C VAL A 50 12.56 1.68 10.11
N GLU A 51 12.87 0.57 9.44
CA GLU A 51 13.89 -0.39 9.90
C GLU A 51 15.29 0.24 9.99
N ARG A 52 15.64 1.15 9.06
CA ARG A 52 16.92 1.88 9.10
C ARG A 52 17.01 2.94 10.20
N GLN A 53 15.87 3.35 10.76
CA GLN A 53 15.80 4.34 11.85
C GLN A 53 15.75 3.68 13.23
N LYS A 54 15.71 2.35 13.29
CA LYS A 54 15.78 1.53 14.51
C LYS A 54 17.22 1.13 14.81
#